data_AF-A0ABD5DE02-F1
#
_entry.id   AF-A0ABD5DE02-F1
#
_cell.length_a   1.000
_cell.length_b   1.000
_cell.length_c   1.000
_cell.angle_alpha   90.00
_cell.angle_beta   90.00
_cell.angle_gamma   90.00
#
_symmetry.space_group_name_H-M   'P 1'
#
loop_
_entity.id
_entity.type
_entity.pdbx_description
1 polymer ?
#
loop_
_entity_poly.entity_id
_entity_poly.type
_entity_poly.pdbx_seq_one_letter_code
_entity_poly.pdbx_strand_id
1 'polypeptide(L)'
;VYLASLFALGFLVFGPQLLIGVAAVGFVPKKAIGAADGIKGTFAYLIGDSFAKLGLGMIADGTPVFGLTGWAGTFAALDAAAVGCICLMAIVAIFE
;
A
#
# COMPACT_ATOMS: atom_id res chain seq x y z
N VAL A 1 -10.05 19.42 12.07
CA VAL A 1 -9.10 19.19 10.95
C VAL A 1 -8.54 17.77 10.98
N TYR A 2 -7.87 17.35 12.06
CA TYR A 2 -7.28 16.00 12.18
C TYR A 2 -8.29 14.83 12.06
N LEU A 3 -9.53 14.97 12.56
CA LEU A 3 -10.58 13.95 12.36
C LEU A 3 -10.95 13.77 10.88
N ALA A 4 -11.03 14.88 10.13
CA ALA A 4 -11.38 14.84 8.71
C ALA A 4 -10.26 14.21 7.88
N SER A 5 -8.99 14.47 8.21
CA SER A 5 -7.85 13.83 7.55
C SER A 5 -7.76 12.33 7.88
N LEU A 6 -8.01 11.93 9.14
CA LEU A 6 -8.05 10.51 9.50
C LEU A 6 -9.20 9.77 8.80
N PHE A 7 -10.37 10.41 8.70
CA PHE A 7 -11.49 9.88 7.94
C PHE A 7 -11.15 9.71 6.45
N ALA A 8 -10.57 10.74 5.83
CA ALA A 8 -10.17 10.71 4.42
C ALA A 8 -9.12 9.64 4.15
N LEU A 9 -8.11 9.50 5.02
CA LEU A 9 -7.09 8.46 4.90
C LEU A 9 -7.72 7.06 4.99
N GLY A 10 -8.60 6.81 5.96
CA GLY A 10 -9.32 5.54 6.04
C GLY A 10 -10.12 5.27 4.77
N PHE A 11 -10.96 6.22 4.35
CA PHE A 11 -11.82 6.05 3.18
C PHE A 11 -11.03 5.82 1.89
N LEU A 12 -9.98 6.62 1.64
CA LEU A 12 -9.22 6.58 0.39
C LEU A 12 -8.21 5.42 0.34
N VAL A 13 -7.70 4.92 1.47
CA VAL A 13 -6.73 3.81 1.45
C VAL A 13 -7.42 2.45 1.34
N PHE A 14 -8.58 2.27 1.99
CA PHE A 14 -9.34 1.02 1.89
C PHE A 14 -9.87 0.76 0.48
N GLY A 15 -10.23 1.80 -0.28
CA GLY A 15 -10.75 1.66 -1.65
C GLY A 15 -9.79 0.91 -2.60
N PRO A 16 -8.59 1.44 -2.87
CA PRO A 16 -7.57 0.79 -3.69
C PRO A 16 -7.22 -0.62 -3.23
N GLN A 17 -7.09 -0.83 -1.91
CA GLN A 17 -6.79 -2.13 -1.34
C GLN A 17 -7.84 -3.20 -1.71
N LEU A 18 -9.12 -2.83 -1.71
CA LEU A 18 -10.20 -3.73 -2.13
C LEU A 18 -10.24 -3.93 -3.65
N LEU A 19 -10.04 -2.86 -4.42
CA LEU A 19 -10.08 -2.91 -5.90
C LEU A 19 -9.00 -3.82 -6.48
N ILE A 20 -7.76 -3.74 -5.97
CA ILE A 20 -6.68 -4.69 -6.33
C ILE A 20 -7.09 -6.13 -6.03
N GLY A 21 -7.81 -6.31 -4.91
CA GLY A 21 -8.35 -7.59 -4.49
C GLY A 21 -9.30 -8.19 -5.53
N VAL A 22 -10.27 -7.39 -5.98
CA VAL A 22 -11.30 -7.79 -6.95
C VAL A 22 -10.70 -8.04 -8.34
N ALA A 23 -9.83 -7.15 -8.81
CA ALA A 23 -9.16 -7.27 -10.12
C ALA A 23 -8.40 -8.59 -10.25
N ALA A 24 -7.63 -8.96 -9.22
CA ALA A 24 -6.85 -10.19 -9.21
C ALA A 24 -7.70 -11.48 -9.28
N VAL A 25 -8.93 -11.46 -8.74
CA VAL A 25 -9.84 -12.62 -8.78
C VAL A 25 -10.33 -12.89 -10.20
N GLY A 26 -10.39 -11.87 -11.06
CA GLY A 26 -10.75 -12.01 -12.47
C GLY A 26 -9.76 -12.86 -13.29
N PHE A 27 -8.50 -12.95 -12.88
CA PHE A 27 -7.45 -13.66 -13.61
C PHE A 27 -7.29 -15.14 -13.23
N VAL A 28 -8.03 -15.64 -12.24
CA VAL A 28 -7.83 -16.98 -11.65
C VAL A 28 -9.07 -17.85 -11.85
N PRO A 29 -8.93 -19.16 -12.18
CA PRO A 29 -10.07 -20.05 -12.32
C PRO A 29 -10.88 -20.14 -11.02
N LYS A 30 -12.21 -20.24 -11.13
CA LYS A 30 -13.16 -20.18 -10.00
C LYS A 30 -12.86 -21.13 -8.84
N LYS A 31 -12.22 -22.27 -9.12
CA LYS A 31 -11.84 -23.28 -8.13
C LYS A 31 -10.60 -22.89 -7.30
N ALA A 32 -9.78 -21.95 -7.78
CA ALA A 32 -8.54 -21.51 -7.16
C ALA A 32 -8.60 -20.07 -6.61
N ILE A 33 -9.76 -19.40 -6.67
CA ILE A 33 -9.95 -18.02 -6.17
C ILE A 33 -9.52 -17.91 -4.70
N GLY A 34 -9.93 -18.85 -3.84
CA GLY A 34 -9.58 -18.82 -2.42
C GLY A 34 -8.07 -18.95 -2.15
N ALA A 35 -7.35 -19.75 -2.95
CA ALA A 35 -5.91 -19.88 -2.83
C ALA A 35 -5.19 -18.61 -3.33
N ALA A 36 -5.63 -18.03 -4.45
CA ALA A 36 -5.07 -16.79 -4.98
C ALA A 36 -5.30 -15.59 -4.04
N ASP A 37 -6.48 -15.49 -3.44
CA ASP A 37 -6.78 -14.44 -2.46
C ASP A 37 -5.95 -14.60 -1.18
N GLY A 38 -5.79 -15.83 -0.69
CA GLY A 38 -4.92 -16.14 0.45
C GLY A 38 -3.45 -15.80 0.19
N ILE A 39 -2.90 -16.15 -0.98
CA ILE A 39 -1.51 -15.82 -1.34
C ILE A 39 -1.33 -14.30 -1.44
N LYS A 40 -2.24 -13.61 -2.13
CA LYS A 40 -2.23 -12.13 -2.23
C LYS A 40 -2.25 -11.48 -0.86
N GLY A 41 -3.17 -11.88 0.02
CA GLY A 41 -3.27 -11.34 1.39
C GLY A 41 -2.00 -11.59 2.20
N THR A 42 -1.39 -12.77 2.03
CA THR A 42 -0.12 -13.12 2.68
C THR A 42 1.00 -12.17 2.21
N PHE A 43 1.13 -11.94 0.92
CA PHE A 43 2.13 -10.98 0.39
C PHE A 43 1.83 -9.54 0.80
N ALA A 44 0.56 -9.13 0.83
CA ALA A 44 0.18 -7.77 1.20
C ALA A 44 0.48 -7.47 2.69
N TYR A 45 0.10 -8.38 3.59
CA TYR A 45 0.20 -8.15 5.03
C TYR A 45 1.47 -8.71 5.66
N LEU A 46 1.84 -9.98 5.40
CA LEU A 46 3.05 -10.52 6.04
C LEU A 46 4.31 -9.93 5.46
N ILE A 47 4.38 -9.75 4.14
CA ILE A 47 5.56 -9.18 3.50
C ILE A 47 5.40 -7.65 3.41
N GLY A 48 4.38 -7.15 2.73
CA GLY A 48 4.21 -5.70 2.53
C GLY A 48 4.17 -4.89 3.82
N ASP A 49 3.17 -5.12 4.67
CA ASP A 49 2.98 -4.34 5.91
C ASP A 49 4.13 -4.52 6.92
N SER A 50 4.64 -5.74 7.09
CA SER A 50 5.78 -5.96 8.01
C SER A 50 7.05 -5.26 7.53
N PHE A 51 7.40 -5.36 6.24
CA PHE A 51 8.58 -4.67 5.70
C PHE A 51 8.39 -3.15 5.70
N ALA A 52 7.18 -2.65 5.46
CA ALA A 52 6.88 -1.22 5.56
C ALA A 52 7.11 -0.70 6.98
N LYS A 53 6.65 -1.42 8.01
CA LYS A 53 6.87 -1.05 9.41
C LYS A 53 8.35 -1.04 9.78
N LEU A 54 9.09 -2.07 9.38
CA LEU A 54 10.53 -2.13 9.62
C LEU A 54 11.27 -1.02 8.88
N GLY A 55 10.97 -0.81 7.60
CA GLY A 55 11.59 0.23 6.78
C GLY A 55 11.31 1.63 7.32
N LEU A 56 10.05 1.96 7.63
CA LEU A 56 9.69 3.25 8.24
C LEU A 56 10.35 3.44 9.62
N GLY A 57 10.48 2.38 10.41
CA GLY A 57 11.22 2.39 11.67
C GLY A 57 12.70 2.73 11.48
N MET A 58 13.36 2.08 10.51
CA MET A 58 14.75 2.38 10.18
C MET A 58 14.94 3.82 9.70
N ILE A 59 14.00 4.37 8.94
CA ILE A 59 14.04 5.76 8.45
C ILE A 59 13.87 6.74 9.60
N ALA A 60 12.94 6.44 10.50
CA ALA A 60 12.71 7.22 11.71
C ALA A 60 13.95 7.22 12.63
N ASP A 61 14.68 6.10 12.71
CA ASP A 61 15.88 5.95 13.53
C ASP A 61 17.13 6.63 12.93
N GLY A 62 17.08 7.05 11.66
CA GLY A 62 18.13 7.88 11.05
C GLY A 62 18.70 7.38 9.73
N THR A 63 18.15 6.31 9.13
CA THR A 63 18.50 6.00 7.74
C THR A 63 17.95 7.09 6.81
N PRO A 64 18.80 7.70 5.95
CA PRO A 64 18.36 8.80 5.11
C PRO A 64 17.50 8.28 3.96
N VAL A 65 16.31 8.88 3.80
CA VAL A 65 15.44 8.68 2.63
C VAL A 65 15.24 10.01 1.94
N PHE A 66 15.61 10.06 0.65
CA PHE A 66 15.67 11.29 -0.15
C PHE A 66 16.53 12.42 0.48
N GLY A 67 17.54 12.05 1.29
CA GLY A 67 18.40 13.01 2.00
C GLY A 67 17.79 13.57 3.29
N LEU A 68 16.58 13.14 3.67
CA LEU A 68 15.88 13.50 4.90
C LEU A 68 15.98 12.35 5.91
N THR A 69 16.15 12.68 7.18
CA THR A 69 16.22 11.71 8.28
C THR A 69 15.12 11.96 9.30
N GLY A 70 14.84 10.96 10.14
CA GLY A 70 13.81 11.05 11.16
C GLY A 70 12.40 11.17 10.55
N TRP A 71 11.50 11.83 11.28
CA TRP A 71 10.10 11.95 10.89
C TRP A 71 9.87 12.61 9.53
N ALA A 72 10.71 13.57 9.13
CA ALA A 72 10.61 14.20 7.81
C ALA A 72 10.88 13.19 6.68
N GLY A 73 11.87 12.30 6.85
CA GLY A 73 12.14 11.20 5.93
C GLY A 73 11.01 10.18 5.91
N THR A 74 10.44 9.85 7.07
CA THR A 74 9.29 8.93 7.18
C THR A 74 8.06 9.46 6.43
N PHE A 75 7.71 10.73 6.60
CA PHE A 75 6.59 11.33 5.86
C PHE A 75 6.88 11.43 4.35
N ALA A 76 8.10 11.80 3.96
CA ALA A 76 8.49 11.81 2.54
C ALA A 76 8.38 10.41 1.90
N ALA A 77 8.73 9.35 2.63
CA ALA A 77 8.55 7.97 2.18
C ALA A 77 7.07 7.60 2.02
N LEU A 78 6.21 8.02 2.95
CA LEU A 78 4.76 7.79 2.89
C LEU A 78 4.11 8.53 1.71
N ASP A 79 4.47 9.79 1.48
CA ASP A 79 3.96 10.57 0.36
C ASP A 79 4.40 9.98 -0.98
N ALA A 80 5.67 9.59 -1.11
CA ALA A 80 6.18 8.90 -2.30
C ALA A 80 5.46 7.57 -2.55
N ALA A 81 5.21 6.79 -1.50
CA ALA A 81 4.45 5.54 -1.59
C ALA A 81 2.99 5.78 -2.01
N ALA A 82 2.35 6.84 -1.51
CA ALA A 82 0.98 7.20 -1.89
C ALA A 82 0.91 7.61 -3.37
N VAL A 83 1.83 8.44 -3.86
CA VAL A 83 1.93 8.81 -5.28
C VAL A 83 2.19 7.58 -6.13
N GLY A 84 3.11 6.71 -5.73
CA GLY A 84 3.38 5.45 -6.41
C GLY A 84 2.15 4.55 -6.51
N CYS A 85 1.38 4.43 -5.42
CA CYS A 85 0.13 3.68 -5.39
C CYS A 85 -0.90 4.26 -6.38
N ILE A 86 -1.08 5.58 -6.40
CA ILE A 86 -1.98 6.25 -7.34
C ILE A 86 -1.56 5.98 -8.80
N CYS A 87 -0.27 6.08 -9.11
CA CYS A 87 0.25 5.79 -10.45
C CYS A 87 0.01 4.32 -10.85
N LEU A 88 0.26 3.37 -9.95
CA LEU A 88 0.02 1.95 -10.20
C LEU A 88 -1.48 1.65 -10.38
N MET A 89 -2.34 2.24 -9.56
CA MET A 89 -3.79 2.09 -9.70
C MET A 89 -4.29 2.71 -11.01
N ALA A 90 -3.73 3.82 -11.45
CA ALA A 90 -4.05 4.42 -12.74
C ALA A 90 -3.65 3.51 -13.91
N ILE A 91 -2.50 2.83 -13.81
CA ILE A 91 -2.09 1.82 -14.79
C ILE A 91 -3.09 0.66 -14.80
N VAL A 92 -3.38 0.07 -13.64
CA VAL A 92 -4.34 -1.05 -13.54
C VAL A 92 -5.69 -0.66 -14.14
N ALA A 93 -6.20 0.54 -13.82
CA ALA A 93 -7.47 1.03 -14.35
C ALA A 93 -7.51 1.23 -15.89
N ILE A 94 -6.36 1.35 -16.56
CA ILE A 94 -6.27 1.45 -18.03
C ILE A 94 -6.15 0.07 -18.68
N PHE A 95 -5.48 -0.89 -18.03
CA PHE A 95 -5.13 -2.18 -18.60
C PHE A 95 -6.06 -3.34 -18.21
N GLU A 96 -6.86 -3.18 -17.16
CA GLU A 96 -7.98 -4.08 -16.81
C GLU A 96 -9.20 -3.82 -17.72
#